data_AF-A0A945TPM4-F1
#
_entry.id   AF-A0A945TPM4-F1
#
_cell.length_a   1.000
_cell.length_b   1.000
_cell.length_c   1.000
_cell.angle_alpha   90.00
_cell.angle_beta   90.00
_cell.angle_gamma   90.00
#
_symmetry.space_group_name_H-M   'P 1'
#
loop_
_entity.id
_entity.type
_entity.pdbx_description
1 polymer ?
#
loop_
_entity_poly.entity_id
_entity_poly.type
_entity_poly.pdbx_seq_one_letter_code
_entity_poly.pdbx_strand_id
1 'polypeptide(L)'
;MLSKTQIEQFNNQGYLILKGAIDELDIQRLEQGVANNPPLDGTLDPNAPVYPNPGRYTLATQSARDPDLGFIIEHETIVNSARDLLSDDPVLTAYVIYDRTPDGTGLPVHHDYKRWRPVGSSMHWLFTIVPFCDFDETSGPLYVAPGSHRTERVHSGETPCLEVAPAIRPGDHEFIDPGLQRGDLLLMNMHLWHRADANRSNHHRVGLFNKYAAASYPPATGYYLFHDDVVNALSEEGRKLIAVHSDREIATTRAVLVREREETEVFFLETEDGLQLPGGEIEFERAIPDWDRGNFIASCQQYLREQVRIETPWLSYIGDYPEGDGLCRVYGYTFNDNGFPVGYRGSWLPLSQVPAERLCSKWEIEAVRLWLDPKFIRGKGLSQAACRVDQFAY
;
A
#
# COMPACT_ATOMS: atom_id res chain seq x y z
N MET A 1 -13.29 12.25 17.37
CA MET A 1 -11.91 12.74 17.54
C MET A 1 -11.30 12.10 18.77
N LEU A 2 -10.05 11.65 18.65
CA LEU A 2 -9.25 11.07 19.71
C LEU A 2 -8.79 12.14 20.71
N SER A 3 -8.63 11.74 21.96
CA SER A 3 -8.02 12.59 22.99
C SER A 3 -6.50 12.67 22.80
N LYS A 4 -5.88 13.73 23.35
CA LYS A 4 -4.42 13.87 23.35
C LYS A 4 -3.72 12.66 23.96
N THR A 5 -4.26 12.09 25.04
CA THR A 5 -3.71 10.90 25.70
C THR A 5 -3.76 9.67 24.79
N GLN A 6 -4.81 9.49 24.01
CA GLN A 6 -4.91 8.39 23.04
C GLN A 6 -3.90 8.55 21.90
N ILE A 7 -3.72 9.77 21.40
CA ILE A 7 -2.72 10.07 20.36
C ILE A 7 -1.30 9.84 20.91
N GLU A 8 -1.01 10.31 22.13
CA GLU A 8 0.27 10.08 22.81
C GLU A 8 0.53 8.59 23.06
N GLN A 9 -0.50 7.82 23.45
CA GLN A 9 -0.41 6.37 23.56
C GLN A 9 -0.02 5.74 22.22
N PHE A 10 -0.72 6.06 21.14
CA PHE A 10 -0.40 5.53 19.81
C PHE A 10 1.02 5.90 19.38
N ASN A 11 1.44 7.14 19.59
CA ASN A 11 2.78 7.59 19.23
C ASN A 11 3.88 6.84 20.02
N ASN A 12 3.63 6.56 21.30
CA ASN A 12 4.60 5.88 22.17
C ASN A 12 4.60 4.36 22.01
N GLN A 13 3.43 3.75 21.81
CA GLN A 13 3.23 2.30 21.82
C GLN A 13 3.09 1.70 20.41
N GLY A 14 2.77 2.53 19.42
CA GLY A 14 2.53 2.13 18.02
C GLY A 14 1.18 1.48 17.78
N TYR A 15 0.33 1.42 18.80
CA TYR A 15 -1.05 0.98 18.67
C TYR A 15 -1.98 1.66 19.68
N LEU A 16 -3.28 1.64 19.37
CA LEU A 16 -4.35 2.13 20.20
C LEU A 16 -5.57 1.22 20.06
N ILE A 17 -6.19 0.84 21.17
CA ILE A 17 -7.48 0.13 21.16
C ILE A 17 -8.58 1.07 21.62
N LEU A 18 -9.64 1.14 20.84
CA LEU A 18 -10.91 1.74 21.23
C LEU A 18 -11.87 0.60 21.56
N LYS A 19 -12.21 0.47 22.85
CA LYS A 19 -13.02 -0.64 23.35
C LYS A 19 -14.48 -0.50 22.92
N GLY A 20 -15.06 -1.57 22.37
CA GLY A 20 -16.46 -1.61 21.90
C GLY A 20 -16.80 -0.45 20.94
N ALA A 21 -15.84 -0.09 20.07
CA ALA A 21 -15.93 1.06 19.19
C ALA A 21 -16.82 0.84 17.97
N ILE A 22 -17.04 -0.43 17.61
CA ILE A 22 -17.95 -0.87 16.55
C ILE A 22 -19.12 -1.56 17.22
N ASP A 23 -20.34 -1.13 16.88
CA ASP A 23 -21.53 -1.68 17.52
C ASP A 23 -21.86 -3.10 17.03
N GLU A 24 -22.63 -3.82 17.83
CA GLU A 24 -22.98 -5.20 17.57
C GLU A 24 -23.81 -5.39 16.29
N LEU A 25 -24.60 -4.39 15.88
CA LEU A 25 -25.41 -4.48 14.65
C LEU A 25 -24.51 -4.38 13.41
N ASP A 26 -23.50 -3.51 13.45
CA ASP A 26 -22.49 -3.39 12.41
C ASP A 26 -21.63 -4.66 12.28
N ILE A 27 -21.25 -5.28 13.41
CA ILE A 27 -20.55 -6.58 13.35
C ILE A 27 -21.45 -7.65 12.72
N GLN A 28 -22.72 -7.75 13.13
CA GLN A 28 -23.67 -8.71 12.53
C GLN A 28 -23.88 -8.48 11.04
N ARG A 29 -23.91 -7.22 10.60
CA ARG A 29 -23.98 -6.85 9.20
C ARG A 29 -22.74 -7.32 8.42
N LEU A 30 -21.55 -7.10 8.97
CA LEU A 30 -20.31 -7.62 8.38
C LEU A 30 -20.29 -9.15 8.31
N GLU A 31 -20.77 -9.85 9.34
CA GLU A 31 -20.89 -11.31 9.34
C GLU A 31 -21.81 -11.82 8.25
N GLN A 32 -22.95 -11.13 8.02
CA GLN A 32 -23.85 -11.44 6.91
C GLN A 32 -23.17 -11.23 5.55
N GLY A 33 -22.42 -10.13 5.40
CA GLY A 33 -21.61 -9.87 4.20
C GLY A 33 -20.56 -10.96 3.95
N VAL A 34 -19.84 -11.41 4.98
CA VAL A 34 -18.87 -12.52 4.88
C VAL A 34 -19.57 -13.84 4.53
N ALA A 35 -20.73 -14.13 5.13
CA ALA A 35 -21.49 -15.34 4.81
C ALA A 35 -21.95 -15.38 3.35
N ASN A 36 -22.27 -14.22 2.77
CA ASN A 36 -22.65 -14.08 1.35
C ASN A 36 -21.45 -14.13 0.40
N ASN A 37 -20.25 -13.84 0.90
CA ASN A 37 -19.00 -13.79 0.14
C ASN A 37 -17.94 -14.65 0.83
N PRO A 38 -18.04 -16.00 0.77
CA PRO A 38 -17.03 -16.86 1.38
C PRO A 38 -15.64 -16.51 0.82
N PRO A 39 -14.57 -16.60 1.63
CA PRO A 39 -13.24 -16.12 1.28
C PRO A 39 -12.60 -17.01 0.20
N LEU A 40 -12.97 -16.74 -1.05
CA LEU A 40 -12.43 -17.35 -2.27
C LEU A 40 -11.37 -16.43 -2.91
N ASP A 41 -11.48 -15.13 -2.66
CA ASP A 41 -10.58 -14.08 -3.15
C ASP A 41 -9.29 -14.03 -2.31
N GLY A 42 -8.42 -15.04 -2.46
CA GLY A 42 -7.13 -14.99 -1.74
C GLY A 42 -6.33 -16.28 -1.64
N THR A 43 -6.77 -17.39 -2.22
CA THR A 43 -5.92 -18.60 -2.30
C THR A 43 -4.96 -18.50 -3.49
N LEU A 44 -3.93 -17.66 -3.35
CA LEU A 44 -2.85 -17.59 -4.35
C LEU A 44 -1.88 -18.76 -4.30
N ASP A 45 -1.83 -19.43 -3.15
CA ASP A 45 -1.10 -20.67 -3.05
C ASP A 45 -1.98 -21.76 -3.68
N PRO A 46 -1.58 -22.36 -4.82
CA PRO A 46 -2.30 -23.51 -5.37
C PRO A 46 -2.32 -24.71 -4.42
N ASN A 47 -1.51 -24.69 -3.34
CA ASN A 47 -1.52 -25.65 -2.25
C ASN A 47 -2.30 -25.17 -1.02
N ALA A 48 -2.95 -24.00 -1.08
CA ALA A 48 -3.79 -23.52 0.00
C ALA A 48 -4.92 -24.54 0.27
N PRO A 49 -5.28 -24.75 1.54
CA PRO A 49 -6.42 -25.60 1.86
C PRO A 49 -7.69 -25.02 1.25
N VAL A 50 -8.61 -25.88 0.79
CA VAL A 50 -9.92 -25.43 0.28
C VAL A 50 -10.82 -25.05 1.44
N TYR A 51 -11.42 -23.85 1.40
CA TYR A 51 -12.33 -23.38 2.43
C TYR A 51 -13.51 -24.37 2.60
N PRO A 52 -13.92 -24.76 3.82
CA PRO A 52 -13.48 -24.26 5.13
C PRO A 52 -12.53 -25.21 5.88
N ASN A 53 -11.64 -25.95 5.18
CA ASN A 53 -10.64 -26.79 5.85
C ASN A 53 -9.70 -25.95 6.75
N PRO A 54 -9.04 -26.56 7.75
CA PRO A 54 -8.07 -25.86 8.61
C PRO A 54 -7.07 -25.02 7.82
N GLY A 55 -7.09 -23.70 8.02
CA GLY A 55 -6.27 -22.77 7.26
C GLY A 55 -6.48 -21.30 7.61
N ARG A 56 -5.85 -20.45 6.80
CA ARG A 56 -6.04 -19.00 6.79
C ARG A 56 -6.60 -18.60 5.44
N TYR A 57 -7.74 -17.94 5.47
CA TYR A 57 -8.46 -17.48 4.31
C TYR A 57 -8.56 -15.97 4.31
N THR A 58 -8.68 -15.42 3.11
CA THR A 58 -8.74 -13.99 2.87
C THR A 58 -9.94 -13.72 1.99
N LEU A 59 -10.78 -12.80 2.43
CA LEU A 59 -11.76 -12.12 1.59
C LEU A 59 -11.25 -10.71 1.40
N ALA A 60 -11.01 -10.29 0.16
CA ALA A 60 -10.27 -9.06 -0.09
C ALA A 60 -10.84 -8.21 -1.22
N THR A 61 -10.38 -6.97 -1.20
CA THR A 61 -10.42 -6.00 -2.27
C THR A 61 -11.82 -5.71 -2.81
N GLN A 62 -12.27 -6.49 -3.80
CA GLN A 62 -13.48 -6.21 -4.56
C GLN A 62 -14.71 -6.70 -3.80
N SER A 63 -14.52 -7.49 -2.74
CA SER A 63 -15.59 -7.90 -1.83
C SER A 63 -16.36 -6.72 -1.24
N ALA A 64 -15.70 -5.57 -1.07
CA ALA A 64 -16.32 -4.35 -0.56
C ALA A 64 -17.37 -3.72 -1.51
N ARG A 65 -17.54 -4.23 -2.73
CA ARG A 65 -18.69 -3.88 -3.59
C ARG A 65 -20.02 -4.36 -3.01
N ASP A 66 -19.99 -5.38 -2.15
CA ASP A 66 -21.15 -5.76 -1.35
C ASP A 66 -21.40 -4.66 -0.31
N PRO A 67 -22.57 -4.00 -0.31
CA PRO A 67 -22.85 -2.92 0.65
C PRO A 67 -22.78 -3.35 2.12
N ASP A 68 -23.00 -4.62 2.44
CA ASP A 68 -22.86 -5.17 3.80
C ASP A 68 -21.40 -5.38 4.22
N LEU A 69 -20.46 -5.24 3.28
CA LEU A 69 -19.02 -5.20 3.53
C LEU A 69 -18.45 -3.78 3.35
N GLY A 70 -18.89 -3.06 2.33
CA GLY A 70 -18.36 -1.75 1.94
C GLY A 70 -18.63 -0.64 2.95
N PHE A 71 -19.76 -0.68 3.67
CA PHE A 71 -20.16 0.40 4.59
C PHE A 71 -19.09 0.73 5.65
N ILE A 72 -18.32 -0.28 6.08
CA ILE A 72 -17.30 -0.11 7.12
C ILE A 72 -16.13 0.75 6.65
N ILE A 73 -15.93 0.91 5.33
CA ILE A 73 -14.90 1.78 4.76
C ILE A 73 -15.12 3.24 5.21
N GLU A 74 -16.39 3.64 5.34
CA GLU A 74 -16.82 5.00 5.68
C GLU A 74 -17.17 5.16 7.17
N HIS A 75 -17.01 4.12 7.99
CA HIS A 75 -17.44 4.14 9.39
C HIS A 75 -16.76 5.27 10.17
N GLU A 76 -17.56 6.18 10.72
CA GLU A 76 -17.08 7.45 11.28
C GLU A 76 -15.98 7.27 12.34
N THR A 77 -16.17 6.32 13.27
CA THR A 77 -15.15 6.05 14.31
C THR A 77 -13.82 5.59 13.71
N ILE A 78 -13.84 4.79 12.64
CA ILE A 78 -12.64 4.26 11.98
C ILE A 78 -11.94 5.41 11.24
N VAL A 79 -12.66 6.07 10.34
CA VAL A 79 -12.13 7.11 9.47
C VAL A 79 -11.62 8.30 10.28
N ASN A 80 -12.36 8.74 11.29
CA ASN A 80 -11.94 9.87 12.12
C ASN A 80 -10.72 9.53 12.98
N SER A 81 -10.66 8.33 13.56
CA SER A 81 -9.49 7.91 14.34
C SER A 81 -8.25 7.72 13.46
N ALA A 82 -8.42 7.17 12.25
CA ALA A 82 -7.34 7.08 11.28
C ALA A 82 -6.82 8.46 10.88
N ARG A 83 -7.72 9.42 10.59
CA ARG A 83 -7.36 10.81 10.28
C ARG A 83 -6.59 11.48 11.41
N ASP A 84 -7.05 11.33 12.65
CA ASP A 84 -6.37 11.92 13.82
C ASP A 84 -4.94 11.38 13.98
N LEU A 85 -4.72 10.09 13.75
CA LEU A 85 -3.41 9.45 13.90
C LEU A 85 -2.48 9.65 12.70
N LEU A 86 -3.04 9.75 11.49
CA LEU A 86 -2.29 10.05 10.27
C LEU A 86 -1.99 11.55 10.10
N SER A 87 -2.72 12.41 10.83
CA SER A 87 -2.67 13.88 10.67
C SER A 87 -2.87 14.32 9.21
N ASP A 88 -3.63 13.55 8.45
CA ASP A 88 -3.92 13.73 7.02
C ASP A 88 -5.20 12.98 6.67
N ASP A 89 -5.77 13.24 5.49
CA ASP A 89 -6.93 12.52 5.02
C ASP A 89 -6.59 11.04 4.75
N PRO A 90 -7.37 10.09 5.28
CA PRO A 90 -7.13 8.67 5.09
C PRO A 90 -7.56 8.20 3.70
N VAL A 91 -6.70 7.42 3.05
CA VAL A 91 -6.97 6.73 1.78
C VAL A 91 -6.81 5.23 2.01
N LEU A 92 -7.85 4.46 1.72
CA LEU A 92 -7.86 3.01 1.78
C LEU A 92 -6.90 2.44 0.71
N THR A 93 -5.94 1.66 1.18
CA THR A 93 -4.97 0.98 0.31
C THR A 93 -5.22 -0.52 0.24
N ALA A 94 -5.95 -1.08 1.21
CA ALA A 94 -6.39 -2.47 1.19
C ALA A 94 -7.67 -2.65 2.01
N TYR A 95 -8.62 -3.39 1.42
CA TYR A 95 -9.76 -3.96 2.13
C TYR A 95 -9.52 -5.44 2.33
N VAL A 96 -9.49 -5.91 3.58
CA VAL A 96 -9.18 -7.33 3.87
C VAL A 96 -9.94 -7.83 5.09
N ILE A 97 -10.62 -8.95 4.95
CA ILE A 97 -11.13 -9.77 6.06
C ILE A 97 -10.32 -11.06 6.10
N TYR A 98 -9.73 -11.35 7.25
CA TYR A 98 -9.06 -12.63 7.49
C TYR A 98 -9.97 -13.55 8.28
N ASP A 99 -10.11 -14.77 7.78
CA ASP A 99 -10.74 -15.87 8.48
C ASP A 99 -9.68 -16.93 8.78
N ARG A 100 -9.42 -17.14 10.07
CA ARG A 100 -8.66 -18.31 10.53
C ARG A 100 -9.66 -19.34 11.04
N THR A 101 -9.87 -20.39 10.26
CA THR A 101 -10.78 -21.48 10.60
C THR A 101 -10.28 -22.22 11.85
N PRO A 102 -11.11 -23.09 12.48
CA PRO A 102 -10.62 -24.05 13.47
C PRO A 102 -9.37 -24.78 12.98
N ASP A 103 -8.40 -24.97 13.88
CA ASP A 103 -7.07 -25.54 13.63
C ASP A 103 -6.20 -24.76 12.61
N GLY A 104 -6.63 -23.57 12.21
CA GLY A 104 -5.89 -22.70 11.29
C GLY A 104 -4.60 -22.17 11.90
N THR A 105 -3.52 -22.13 11.10
CA THR A 105 -2.20 -21.73 11.57
C THR A 105 -2.09 -20.23 11.87
N GLY A 106 -1.20 -19.90 12.81
CA GLY A 106 -0.81 -18.52 13.12
C GLY A 106 0.00 -17.85 12.00
N LEU A 107 0.46 -16.64 12.29
CA LEU A 107 1.36 -15.86 11.42
C LEU A 107 2.62 -15.51 12.21
N PRO A 108 3.83 -15.75 11.66
CA PRO A 108 5.07 -15.51 12.38
C PRO A 108 5.30 -14.02 12.65
N VAL A 109 6.31 -13.72 13.47
CA VAL A 109 6.68 -12.34 13.81
C VAL A 109 7.10 -11.54 12.58
N HIS A 110 6.41 -10.43 12.33
CA HIS A 110 6.68 -9.52 11.21
C HIS A 110 6.18 -8.10 11.52
N HIS A 111 6.51 -7.16 10.63
CA HIS A 111 5.85 -5.86 10.48
C HIS A 111 5.41 -5.74 9.01
N ASP A 112 4.45 -4.86 8.72
CA ASP A 112 3.79 -4.82 7.40
C ASP A 112 4.29 -3.74 6.45
N TYR A 113 5.18 -2.83 6.88
CA TYR A 113 5.90 -2.01 5.89
C TYR A 113 6.74 -2.91 4.97
N LYS A 114 6.47 -2.83 3.66
CA LYS A 114 7.10 -3.61 2.59
C LYS A 114 7.25 -2.75 1.34
N ARG A 115 8.50 -2.43 0.96
CA ARG A 115 8.82 -1.54 -0.18
C ARG A 115 8.38 -2.05 -1.57
N TRP A 116 8.00 -3.31 -1.69
CA TRP A 116 7.56 -3.94 -2.93
C TRP A 116 6.05 -4.18 -3.02
N ARG A 117 5.30 -3.90 -1.95
CA ARG A 117 3.87 -4.18 -1.89
C ARG A 117 3.05 -2.93 -2.15
N PRO A 118 2.14 -2.91 -3.12
CA PRO A 118 1.16 -1.84 -3.29
C PRO A 118 0.48 -1.45 -1.98
N VAL A 119 0.07 -2.44 -1.18
CA VAL A 119 -0.67 -2.20 0.07
C VAL A 119 0.23 -1.96 1.29
N GLY A 120 1.54 -1.84 1.11
CA GLY A 120 2.50 -1.77 2.23
C GLY A 120 3.69 -0.85 2.01
N SER A 121 3.80 -0.21 0.83
CA SER A 121 4.93 0.61 0.44
C SER A 121 4.73 2.11 0.67
N SER A 122 3.56 2.54 1.16
CA SER A 122 3.37 3.91 1.65
C SER A 122 4.27 4.14 2.87
N MET A 123 4.73 5.37 3.04
CA MET A 123 5.59 5.77 4.16
C MET A 123 4.81 6.19 5.41
N HIS A 124 3.49 6.33 5.32
CA HIS A 124 2.68 6.72 6.47
C HIS A 124 1.27 6.12 6.38
N TRP A 125 1.11 4.95 6.98
CA TRP A 125 -0.17 4.23 7.02
C TRP A 125 -0.33 3.42 8.31
N LEU A 126 -1.57 3.04 8.61
CA LEU A 126 -1.93 2.20 9.74
C LEU A 126 -2.99 1.17 9.37
N PHE A 127 -3.07 0.11 10.17
CA PHE A 127 -4.20 -0.80 10.15
C PHE A 127 -5.35 -0.28 11.01
N THR A 128 -6.57 -0.57 10.55
CA THR A 128 -7.79 -0.54 11.33
C THR A 128 -8.31 -1.98 11.43
N ILE A 129 -8.22 -2.56 12.62
CA ILE A 129 -8.54 -3.96 12.88
C ILE A 129 -9.81 -4.05 13.72
N VAL A 130 -10.81 -4.78 13.22
CA VAL A 130 -12.09 -5.01 13.91
C VAL A 130 -12.27 -6.52 14.11
N PRO A 131 -12.13 -7.05 15.33
CA PRO A 131 -12.41 -8.45 15.64
C PRO A 131 -13.91 -8.74 15.57
N PHE A 132 -14.29 -9.81 14.88
CA PHE A 132 -15.67 -10.29 14.89
C PHE A 132 -15.88 -11.30 16.02
N CYS A 133 -14.81 -11.78 16.64
CA CYS A 133 -14.85 -12.56 17.87
C CYS A 133 -13.74 -12.10 18.80
N ASP A 134 -13.77 -12.57 20.04
CA ASP A 134 -12.63 -12.37 20.94
C ASP A 134 -11.39 -13.08 20.38
N PHE A 135 -10.25 -12.40 20.40
CA PHE A 135 -8.95 -12.96 20.02
C PHE A 135 -8.23 -13.43 21.29
N ASP A 136 -8.83 -14.41 21.98
CA ASP A 136 -8.34 -14.96 23.25
C ASP A 136 -7.34 -16.09 23.05
N GLU A 137 -6.88 -16.69 24.16
CA GLU A 137 -5.91 -17.80 24.17
C GLU A 137 -6.35 -19.01 23.34
N THR A 138 -7.66 -19.21 23.14
CA THR A 138 -8.20 -20.34 22.39
C THR A 138 -8.35 -20.04 20.91
N SER A 139 -8.88 -18.86 20.55
CA SER A 139 -9.10 -18.46 19.17
C SER A 139 -7.84 -17.91 18.48
N GLY A 140 -6.81 -17.59 19.28
CA GLY A 140 -5.49 -17.17 18.84
C GLY A 140 -5.32 -15.64 18.94
N PRO A 141 -4.55 -15.14 19.92
CA PRO A 141 -4.36 -13.70 20.08
C PRO A 141 -3.58 -13.06 18.93
N LEU A 142 -3.81 -11.77 18.71
CA LEU A 142 -2.93 -10.93 17.91
C LEU A 142 -1.94 -10.23 18.85
N TYR A 143 -0.75 -10.78 18.96
CA TYR A 143 0.28 -10.18 19.80
C TYR A 143 0.93 -8.98 19.12
N VAL A 144 1.19 -7.93 19.89
CA VAL A 144 1.93 -6.75 19.46
C VAL A 144 3.17 -6.57 20.32
N ALA A 145 4.23 -5.97 19.78
CA ALA A 145 5.41 -5.56 20.55
C ALA A 145 5.39 -4.03 20.73
N PRO A 146 4.87 -3.51 21.86
CA PRO A 146 4.67 -2.07 22.04
C PRO A 146 5.97 -1.28 21.88
N GLY A 147 5.92 -0.16 21.16
CA GLY A 147 7.07 0.72 20.93
C GLY A 147 8.06 0.21 19.87
N SER A 148 7.82 -0.94 19.26
CA SER A 148 8.68 -1.49 18.19
C SER A 148 8.51 -0.80 16.82
N HIS A 149 7.51 0.09 16.70
CA HIS A 149 7.20 0.85 15.48
C HIS A 149 8.10 2.06 15.26
N ARG A 150 8.97 2.40 16.23
CA ARG A 150 9.75 3.65 16.22
C ARG A 150 10.45 3.86 14.88
N THR A 151 10.25 5.07 14.35
CA THR A 151 10.61 5.46 12.99
C THR A 151 11.97 6.12 12.91
N GLU A 152 12.85 6.00 13.92
CA GLU A 152 14.21 6.58 13.89
C GLU A 152 15.05 6.05 12.72
N ARG A 153 14.63 4.94 12.12
CA ARG A 153 15.18 4.32 10.90
C ARG A 153 14.71 4.96 9.59
N VAL A 154 13.68 5.80 9.61
CA VAL A 154 13.15 6.53 8.45
C VAL A 154 13.82 7.89 8.40
N HIS A 155 14.48 8.22 7.30
CA HIS A 155 15.28 9.43 7.18
C HIS A 155 15.30 9.97 5.76
N SER A 156 15.63 11.26 5.63
CA SER A 156 15.90 11.87 4.33
C SER A 156 17.24 11.37 3.79
N GLY A 157 17.28 11.08 2.49
CA GLY A 157 18.48 10.69 1.76
C GLY A 157 19.08 11.81 0.91
N GLU A 158 19.89 11.42 -0.08
CA GLU A 158 20.40 12.31 -1.12
C GLU A 158 19.31 12.77 -2.11
N THR A 159 18.19 12.05 -2.15
CA THR A 159 17.05 12.32 -3.04
C THR A 159 15.80 12.67 -2.25
N PRO A 160 14.78 13.32 -2.86
CA PRO A 160 13.55 13.70 -2.15
C PRO A 160 12.75 12.53 -1.53
N CYS A 161 12.95 11.29 -2.01
CA CYS A 161 12.28 10.11 -1.45
C CYS A 161 12.96 9.62 -0.16
N LEU A 162 12.14 9.25 0.83
CA LEU A 162 12.58 8.76 2.13
C LEU A 162 13.28 7.39 2.06
N GLU A 163 14.31 7.27 2.88
CA GLU A 163 15.11 6.06 3.11
C GLU A 163 14.66 5.36 4.39
N VAL A 164 14.81 4.04 4.44
CA VAL A 164 14.39 3.21 5.56
C VAL A 164 15.47 2.17 5.84
N ALA A 165 16.28 2.42 6.86
CA ALA A 165 17.30 1.48 7.34
C ALA A 165 16.64 0.19 7.87
N PRO A 166 17.33 -0.96 8.00
CA PRO A 166 16.74 -2.22 8.47
C PRO A 166 16.02 -2.18 9.82
N ALA A 167 15.08 -3.11 9.98
CA ALA A 167 14.26 -3.25 11.18
C ALA A 167 15.01 -4.01 12.27
N ILE A 168 14.92 -3.56 13.52
CA ILE A 168 15.36 -4.38 14.65
C ILE A 168 14.15 -5.19 15.11
N ARG A 169 14.27 -6.52 15.09
CA ARG A 169 13.23 -7.44 15.60
C ARG A 169 13.25 -7.41 17.14
N PRO A 170 12.12 -7.15 17.81
CA PRO A 170 12.01 -7.28 19.25
C PRO A 170 12.29 -8.72 19.72
N GLY A 171 12.75 -8.86 20.95
CA GLY A 171 12.83 -10.15 21.63
C GLY A 171 11.44 -10.74 21.88
N ASP A 172 11.34 -12.06 21.93
CA ASP A 172 10.03 -12.74 22.03
C ASP A 172 9.25 -12.37 23.31
N HIS A 173 9.94 -11.96 24.38
CA HIS A 173 9.36 -11.52 25.65
C HIS A 173 8.72 -10.11 25.59
N GLU A 174 8.95 -9.35 24.52
CA GLU A 174 8.40 -8.00 24.34
C GLU A 174 7.00 -8.03 23.71
N PHE A 175 6.56 -9.18 23.21
CA PHE A 175 5.24 -9.36 22.62
C PHE A 175 4.20 -9.58 23.72
N ILE A 176 3.16 -8.74 23.73
CA ILE A 176 2.03 -8.85 24.65
C ILE A 176 0.74 -9.16 23.88
N ASP A 177 -0.20 -9.83 24.55
CA ASP A 177 -1.59 -9.87 24.09
C ASP A 177 -2.28 -8.57 24.51
N PRO A 178 -2.72 -7.74 23.55
CA PRO A 178 -3.42 -6.49 23.87
C PRO A 178 -4.90 -6.72 24.28
N GLY A 179 -5.39 -7.98 24.27
CA GLY A 179 -6.70 -8.36 24.77
C GLY A 179 -7.85 -7.86 23.88
N LEU A 180 -7.77 -8.14 22.58
CA LEU A 180 -8.78 -7.72 21.61
C LEU A 180 -10.07 -8.53 21.74
N GLN A 181 -11.19 -7.81 21.81
CA GLN A 181 -12.52 -8.38 21.95
C GLN A 181 -13.38 -8.01 20.74
N ARG A 182 -14.47 -8.76 20.53
CA ARG A 182 -15.48 -8.45 19.51
C ARG A 182 -15.92 -6.99 19.62
N GLY A 183 -15.97 -6.29 18.48
CA GLY A 183 -16.40 -4.89 18.41
C GLY A 183 -15.34 -3.87 18.84
N ASP A 184 -14.17 -4.30 19.32
CA ASP A 184 -13.04 -3.39 19.49
C ASP A 184 -12.55 -2.84 18.14
N LEU A 185 -11.94 -1.66 18.17
CA LEU A 185 -11.15 -1.13 17.05
C LEU A 185 -9.69 -1.01 17.49
N LEU A 186 -8.81 -1.79 16.87
CA LEU A 186 -7.36 -1.64 17.00
C LEU A 186 -6.81 -0.81 15.84
N LEU A 187 -6.16 0.30 16.18
CA LEU A 187 -5.35 1.11 15.27
C LEU A 187 -3.89 0.70 15.47
N MET A 188 -3.21 0.24 14.43
CA MET A 188 -1.85 -0.31 14.54
C MET A 188 -0.92 0.27 13.46
N ASN A 189 0.20 0.85 13.88
CA ASN A 189 1.18 1.44 12.98
C ASN A 189 1.82 0.39 12.07
N MET A 190 2.03 0.73 10.80
CA MET A 190 2.69 -0.10 9.76
C MET A 190 4.05 -0.72 10.15
N HIS A 191 4.79 -0.09 11.06
CA HIS A 191 6.09 -0.56 11.53
C HIS A 191 6.01 -1.42 12.81
N LEU A 192 4.85 -1.51 13.46
CA LEU A 192 4.71 -2.26 14.69
C LEU A 192 4.90 -3.75 14.43
N TRP A 193 5.84 -4.36 15.13
CA TRP A 193 6.03 -5.80 15.09
C TRP A 193 4.88 -6.51 15.79
N HIS A 194 4.37 -7.55 15.14
CA HIS A 194 3.27 -8.34 15.64
C HIS A 194 3.35 -9.78 15.14
N ARG A 195 2.55 -10.65 15.76
CA ARG A 195 2.34 -12.05 15.35
C ARG A 195 0.92 -12.46 15.68
N ALA A 196 0.43 -13.50 15.05
CA ALA A 196 -0.87 -14.07 15.39
C ALA A 196 -0.70 -15.54 15.73
N ASP A 197 -1.37 -16.01 16.78
CA ASP A 197 -1.35 -17.42 17.13
C ASP A 197 -2.36 -18.23 16.30
N ALA A 198 -2.15 -19.55 16.32
CA ALA A 198 -3.05 -20.49 15.69
C ALA A 198 -4.43 -20.46 16.38
N ASN A 199 -5.47 -20.70 15.60
CA ASN A 199 -6.80 -20.87 16.14
C ASN A 199 -6.95 -22.32 16.61
N ARG A 200 -7.18 -22.51 17.92
CA ARG A 200 -7.39 -23.81 18.57
C ARG A 200 -8.83 -23.97 19.07
N SER A 201 -9.70 -23.02 18.78
CA SER A 201 -11.11 -23.10 19.12
C SER A 201 -11.88 -23.92 18.10
N ASN A 202 -13.17 -24.13 18.36
CA ASN A 202 -14.10 -24.81 17.45
C ASN A 202 -14.91 -23.84 16.57
N HIS A 203 -14.55 -22.55 16.55
CA HIS A 203 -15.20 -21.53 15.74
C HIS A 203 -14.18 -20.78 14.89
N HIS A 204 -14.65 -20.07 13.87
CA HIS A 204 -13.81 -19.22 13.03
C HIS A 204 -13.32 -18.02 13.83
N ARG A 205 -12.06 -17.63 13.62
CA ARG A 205 -11.47 -16.41 14.18
C ARG A 205 -11.35 -15.37 13.08
N VAL A 206 -12.40 -14.56 12.97
CA VAL A 206 -12.60 -13.60 11.87
C VAL A 206 -12.32 -12.17 12.35
N GLY A 207 -11.70 -11.38 11.49
CA GLY A 207 -11.64 -9.93 11.68
C GLY A 207 -11.36 -9.18 10.39
N LEU A 208 -11.74 -7.91 10.37
CA LEU A 208 -11.39 -6.94 9.33
C LEU A 208 -10.01 -6.34 9.63
N PHE A 209 -9.16 -6.18 8.62
CA PHE A 209 -7.78 -5.69 8.70
C PHE A 209 -7.50 -4.69 7.57
N ASN A 210 -8.29 -3.61 7.55
CA ASN A 210 -8.17 -2.59 6.52
C ASN A 210 -6.94 -1.71 6.75
N LYS A 211 -6.41 -1.16 5.65
CA LYS A 211 -5.23 -0.28 5.67
C LYS A 211 -5.57 1.09 5.14
N TYR A 212 -5.32 2.12 5.94
CA TYR A 212 -5.44 3.51 5.53
C TYR A 212 -4.08 4.18 5.54
N ALA A 213 -3.73 4.80 4.42
CA ALA A 213 -2.56 5.64 4.26
C ALA A 213 -2.95 7.12 4.32
N ALA A 214 -2.04 7.97 4.76
CA ALA A 214 -2.17 9.41 4.61
C ALA A 214 -2.17 9.77 3.10
N ALA A 215 -3.11 10.61 2.66
CA ALA A 215 -3.26 11.00 1.25
C ALA A 215 -1.98 11.60 0.64
N SER A 216 -1.19 12.29 1.45
CA SER A 216 0.09 12.90 1.05
C SER A 216 1.24 11.90 0.96
N TYR A 217 1.01 10.62 1.30
CA TYR A 217 2.01 9.55 1.32
C TYR A 217 1.58 8.35 0.46
N PRO A 218 1.53 8.50 -0.87
CA PRO A 218 1.11 7.41 -1.74
C PRO A 218 2.09 6.22 -1.68
N PRO A 219 1.62 5.00 -1.94
CA PRO A 219 2.45 3.81 -1.95
C PRO A 219 3.54 3.88 -3.02
N ALA A 220 4.79 3.60 -2.65
CA ALA A 220 5.92 3.74 -3.57
C ALA A 220 5.82 2.85 -4.82
N THR A 221 5.14 1.71 -4.76
CA THR A 221 4.96 0.82 -5.93
C THR A 221 3.70 1.12 -6.75
N GLY A 222 2.86 2.02 -6.25
CA GLY A 222 1.54 2.35 -6.79
C GLY A 222 0.41 1.64 -6.06
N TYR A 223 -0.80 2.16 -6.22
CA TYR A 223 -1.98 1.62 -5.56
C TYR A 223 -2.35 0.25 -6.11
N TYR A 224 -2.93 -0.58 -5.25
CA TYR A 224 -3.81 -1.63 -5.72
C TYR A 224 -5.07 -0.96 -6.29
N LEU A 225 -5.53 -1.35 -7.48
CA LEU A 225 -6.71 -0.75 -8.10
C LEU A 225 -8.00 -1.41 -7.63
N PHE A 226 -8.79 -0.69 -6.84
CA PHE A 226 -10.19 -1.04 -6.64
C PHE A 226 -10.96 -0.84 -7.95
N HIS A 227 -11.96 -1.67 -8.20
CA HIS A 227 -12.88 -1.49 -9.32
C HIS A 227 -13.84 -0.34 -9.04
N ASP A 228 -14.43 0.19 -10.12
CA ASP A 228 -15.35 1.32 -10.02
C ASP A 228 -16.62 0.93 -9.24
N ASP A 229 -17.03 -0.34 -9.28
CA ASP A 229 -18.18 -0.86 -8.53
C ASP A 229 -18.01 -0.77 -7.00
N VAL A 230 -16.79 -0.98 -6.48
CA VAL A 230 -16.48 -0.78 -5.05
C VAL A 230 -16.67 0.69 -4.66
N VAL A 231 -16.16 1.61 -5.47
CA VAL A 231 -16.28 3.06 -5.21
C VAL A 231 -17.72 3.52 -5.34
N ASN A 232 -18.47 2.95 -6.28
CA ASN A 232 -19.89 3.22 -6.47
C ASN A 232 -20.77 2.71 -5.32
N ALA A 233 -20.30 1.73 -4.53
CA ALA A 233 -20.99 1.26 -3.33
C ALA A 233 -20.86 2.23 -2.14
N LEU A 234 -19.92 3.18 -2.18
CA LEU A 234 -19.72 4.20 -1.16
C LEU A 234 -20.63 5.42 -1.37
N SER A 235 -20.84 6.19 -0.31
CA SER A 235 -21.48 7.51 -0.42
C SER A 235 -20.64 8.46 -1.29
N GLU A 236 -21.26 9.49 -1.86
CA GLU A 236 -20.56 10.50 -2.69
C GLU A 236 -19.36 11.12 -1.95
N GLU A 237 -19.52 11.41 -0.66
CA GLU A 237 -18.44 11.99 0.16
C GLU A 237 -17.32 11.00 0.48
N GLY A 238 -17.63 9.71 0.64
CA GLY A 238 -16.63 8.69 0.98
C GLY A 238 -15.89 8.11 -0.22
N ARG A 239 -16.30 8.41 -1.46
CA ARG A 239 -15.51 8.04 -2.66
C ARG A 239 -14.05 8.48 -2.58
N LYS A 240 -13.77 9.61 -1.91
CA LYS A 240 -12.40 10.11 -1.68
C LYS A 240 -11.52 9.16 -0.84
N LEU A 241 -12.12 8.25 -0.06
CA LEU A 241 -11.40 7.24 0.70
C LEU A 241 -10.75 6.21 -0.23
N ILE A 242 -11.22 6.08 -1.47
CA ILE A 242 -10.58 5.28 -2.51
C ILE A 242 -10.12 6.24 -3.60
N ALA A 243 -8.97 6.89 -3.37
CA ALA A 243 -8.48 7.96 -4.23
C ALA A 243 -8.07 7.50 -5.64
N VAL A 244 -7.73 6.22 -5.81
CA VAL A 244 -7.31 5.63 -7.10
C VAL A 244 -8.07 4.33 -7.32
N HIS A 245 -8.87 4.30 -8.39
CA HIS A 245 -9.70 3.17 -8.79
C HIS A 245 -9.88 3.16 -10.31
N SER A 246 -10.13 1.99 -10.88
CA SER A 246 -10.51 1.84 -12.28
C SER A 246 -10.95 0.41 -12.58
N ASP A 247 -11.91 0.25 -13.50
CA ASP A 247 -12.18 -1.03 -14.15
C ASP A 247 -11.15 -1.37 -15.26
N ARG A 248 -10.29 -0.42 -15.65
CA ARG A 248 -9.22 -0.65 -16.62
C ARG A 248 -7.99 -1.26 -15.96
N GLU A 249 -7.34 -2.16 -16.67
CA GLU A 249 -6.07 -2.72 -16.23
C GLU A 249 -4.91 -1.75 -16.51
N ILE A 250 -3.86 -1.85 -15.68
CA ILE A 250 -2.57 -1.22 -15.98
C ILE A 250 -1.90 -2.06 -17.06
N ALA A 251 -1.69 -1.45 -18.23
CA ALA A 251 -1.13 -2.10 -19.41
C ALA A 251 0.32 -1.66 -19.68
N THR A 252 0.67 -0.44 -19.27
CA THR A 252 1.99 0.14 -19.53
C THR A 252 2.58 0.82 -18.31
N THR A 253 3.87 1.08 -18.36
CA THR A 253 4.59 1.91 -17.39
C THR A 253 5.41 2.99 -18.08
N ARG A 254 5.61 4.11 -17.38
CA ARG A 254 6.50 5.20 -17.80
C ARG A 254 7.30 5.72 -16.60
N ALA A 255 8.45 6.33 -16.88
CA ALA A 255 9.31 6.94 -15.87
C ALA A 255 9.51 8.43 -16.13
N VAL A 256 9.12 9.26 -15.18
CA VAL A 256 9.57 10.64 -15.04
C VAL A 256 10.98 10.61 -14.46
N LEU A 257 11.95 11.01 -15.28
CA LEU A 257 13.33 11.19 -14.85
C LEU A 257 13.63 12.68 -14.79
N VAL A 258 14.02 13.16 -13.61
CA VAL A 258 14.36 14.57 -13.42
C VAL A 258 15.78 14.74 -12.88
N ARG A 259 16.37 15.90 -13.15
CA ARG A 259 17.62 16.34 -12.55
C ARG A 259 17.57 17.84 -12.30
N GLU A 260 18.29 18.28 -11.29
CA GLU A 260 18.42 19.70 -10.99
C GLU A 260 19.63 20.31 -11.70
N ARG A 261 19.44 21.44 -12.38
CA ARG A 261 20.48 22.25 -13.02
C ARG A 261 20.26 23.72 -12.66
N GLU A 262 20.24 24.63 -13.63
CA GLU A 262 19.77 26.01 -13.40
C GLU A 262 18.26 26.07 -13.18
N GLU A 263 17.53 25.16 -13.83
CA GLU A 263 16.15 24.81 -13.55
C GLU A 263 16.01 23.28 -13.62
N THR A 264 14.88 22.75 -13.14
CA THR A 264 14.60 21.32 -13.23
C THR A 264 14.44 20.90 -14.69
N GLU A 265 15.24 19.93 -15.09
CA GLU A 265 15.16 19.32 -16.41
C GLU A 265 14.48 17.94 -16.34
N VAL A 266 13.71 17.63 -17.38
CA VAL A 266 13.00 16.35 -17.54
C VAL A 266 13.54 15.63 -18.76
N PHE A 267 13.74 14.33 -18.65
CA PHE A 267 14.18 13.51 -19.76
C PHE A 267 13.01 13.03 -20.62
N PHE A 268 13.14 13.16 -21.95
CA PHE A 268 12.21 12.61 -22.93
C PHE A 268 12.94 11.80 -23.99
N LEU A 269 12.30 10.72 -24.44
CA LEU A 269 12.62 10.05 -25.69
C LEU A 269 12.07 10.87 -26.87
N GLU A 270 12.84 10.91 -27.96
CA GLU A 270 12.34 11.40 -29.24
C GLU A 270 11.86 10.20 -30.06
N THR A 271 10.55 10.18 -30.34
CA THR A 271 9.88 9.16 -31.15
C THR A 271 9.36 9.78 -32.44
N GLU A 272 8.91 8.96 -33.39
CA GLU A 272 8.26 9.44 -34.61
C GLU A 272 7.00 10.26 -34.30
N ASP A 273 6.30 9.91 -33.21
CA ASP A 273 5.04 10.54 -32.78
C ASP A 273 5.24 11.74 -31.84
N GLY A 274 6.48 12.04 -31.45
CA GLY A 274 6.81 13.17 -30.58
C GLY A 274 7.66 12.80 -29.36
N LEU A 275 7.52 13.59 -28.30
CA LEU A 275 8.23 13.44 -27.03
C LEU A 275 7.46 12.50 -26.11
N GLN A 276 8.14 11.49 -25.58
CA GLN A 276 7.56 10.49 -24.70
C GLN A 276 8.46 10.24 -23.49
N LEU A 277 7.87 9.94 -22.33
CA LEU A 277 8.63 9.41 -21.19
C LEU A 277 9.12 7.98 -21.50
N PRO A 278 10.30 7.56 -21.02
CA PRO A 278 10.76 6.19 -21.21
C PRO A 278 9.88 5.18 -20.45
N GLY A 279 9.74 3.97 -21.00
CA GLY A 279 8.86 2.93 -20.48
C GLY A 279 8.21 2.09 -21.59
N GLY A 280 7.31 1.19 -21.23
CA GLY A 280 6.67 0.27 -22.18
C GLY A 280 5.60 -0.60 -21.54
N GLU A 281 5.31 -1.76 -22.12
CA GLU A 281 4.29 -2.70 -21.64
C GLU A 281 4.65 -3.30 -20.29
N ILE A 282 3.65 -3.70 -19.50
CA ILE A 282 3.92 -4.37 -18.22
C ILE A 282 4.15 -5.86 -18.39
N GLU A 283 5.15 -6.36 -17.69
CA GLU A 283 5.25 -7.78 -17.34
C GLU A 283 4.95 -7.99 -15.85
N PHE A 284 4.31 -9.12 -15.53
CA PHE A 284 4.03 -9.48 -14.14
C PHE A 284 5.20 -10.25 -13.54
N GLU A 285 5.85 -9.64 -12.56
CA GLU A 285 6.82 -10.33 -11.73
C GLU A 285 6.12 -11.28 -10.75
N ARG A 286 6.60 -12.54 -10.68
CA ARG A 286 6.11 -13.56 -9.74
C ARG A 286 7.18 -13.96 -8.73
N ALA A 287 8.05 -13.02 -8.40
CA ALA A 287 9.13 -13.25 -7.46
C ALA A 287 8.63 -13.23 -6.03
N ILE A 288 7.43 -12.81 -5.66
CA ILE A 288 6.88 -13.08 -4.32
C ILE A 288 5.44 -13.54 -4.52
N PRO A 289 5.02 -14.69 -3.97
CA PRO A 289 3.63 -15.12 -4.07
C PRO A 289 2.77 -14.16 -3.24
N ASP A 290 2.11 -13.21 -3.92
CA ASP A 290 1.34 -12.18 -3.26
C ASP A 290 0.14 -11.66 -4.07
N TRP A 291 -0.92 -11.26 -3.36
CA TRP A 291 -2.27 -11.03 -3.92
C TRP A 291 -2.49 -9.61 -4.39
N ASP A 292 -1.70 -8.68 -3.87
CA ASP A 292 -1.70 -7.30 -4.27
C ASP A 292 -0.91 -7.10 -5.57
N ARG A 293 -1.59 -7.33 -6.69
CA ARG A 293 -1.09 -6.93 -8.01
C ARG A 293 -0.99 -5.41 -8.08
N GLY A 294 0.08 -4.91 -8.69
CA GLY A 294 0.29 -3.47 -8.87
C GLY A 294 1.74 -3.01 -8.83
N ASN A 295 2.68 -3.84 -8.39
CA ASN A 295 4.09 -3.50 -8.52
C ASN A 295 4.62 -3.82 -9.93
N PHE A 296 4.86 -2.79 -10.73
CA PHE A 296 5.40 -2.88 -12.09
C PHE A 296 6.77 -2.19 -12.23
N ILE A 297 7.48 -2.01 -11.11
CA ILE A 297 8.80 -1.38 -11.10
C ILE A 297 9.80 -2.16 -11.94
N ALA A 298 9.78 -3.50 -11.90
CA ALA A 298 10.68 -4.34 -12.69
C ALA A 298 10.55 -4.07 -14.20
N SER A 299 9.33 -4.02 -14.70
CA SER A 299 9.01 -3.76 -16.10
C SER A 299 9.50 -2.37 -16.51
N CYS A 300 9.21 -1.35 -15.70
CA CYS A 300 9.69 0.01 -15.96
C CYS A 300 11.23 0.09 -15.98
N GLN A 301 11.90 -0.54 -15.00
CA GLN A 301 13.37 -0.61 -14.93
C GLN A 301 13.98 -1.38 -16.11
N GLN A 302 13.30 -2.39 -16.65
CA GLN A 302 13.74 -3.08 -17.86
C GLN A 302 13.77 -2.12 -19.06
N TYR A 303 12.69 -1.37 -19.29
CA TYR A 303 12.67 -0.38 -20.37
C TYR A 303 13.69 0.74 -20.16
N LEU A 304 13.92 1.19 -18.93
CA LEU A 304 14.98 2.15 -18.63
C LEU A 304 16.37 1.62 -19.04
N ARG A 305 16.66 0.34 -18.79
CA ARG A 305 17.90 -0.29 -19.23
C ARG A 305 18.01 -0.38 -20.76
N GLU A 306 16.93 -0.77 -21.43
CA GLU A 306 16.94 -1.02 -22.87
C GLU A 306 16.93 0.27 -23.70
N GLN A 307 16.10 1.24 -23.32
CA GLN A 307 15.88 2.48 -24.08
C GLN A 307 16.96 3.52 -23.77
N VAL A 308 17.30 3.70 -22.49
CA VAL A 308 18.14 4.82 -22.03
C VAL A 308 19.40 4.38 -21.29
N ARG A 309 19.64 3.07 -21.14
CA ARG A 309 20.84 2.47 -20.51
C ARG A 309 21.03 2.86 -19.05
N ILE A 310 19.92 3.11 -18.34
CA ILE A 310 19.92 3.48 -16.92
C ILE A 310 19.44 2.30 -16.08
N GLU A 311 20.14 2.06 -14.97
CA GLU A 311 19.73 1.12 -13.92
C GLU A 311 19.39 1.92 -12.66
N THR A 312 18.12 2.32 -12.51
CA THR A 312 17.70 3.02 -11.30
C THR A 312 17.68 2.04 -10.11
N PRO A 313 18.22 2.40 -8.94
CA PRO A 313 18.20 1.54 -7.76
C PRO A 313 16.79 1.33 -7.18
N TRP A 314 15.89 2.27 -7.44
CA TRP A 314 14.51 2.30 -6.98
C TRP A 314 13.68 3.16 -7.91
N LEU A 315 12.36 3.08 -7.78
CA LEU A 315 11.39 3.97 -8.41
C LEU A 315 10.30 4.31 -7.40
N SER A 316 9.60 5.43 -7.55
CA SER A 316 8.43 5.74 -6.73
C SER A 316 7.24 6.13 -7.59
N TYR A 317 6.06 5.64 -7.23
CA TYR A 317 4.81 5.96 -7.90
C TYR A 317 4.50 7.45 -7.91
N ILE A 318 3.96 7.89 -9.04
CA ILE A 318 3.42 9.23 -9.28
C ILE A 318 1.90 9.15 -9.42
N GLY A 319 1.41 8.37 -10.38
CA GLY A 319 0.00 8.32 -10.76
C GLY A 319 -0.28 7.25 -11.81
N ASP A 320 -1.56 6.98 -12.06
CA ASP A 320 -2.04 6.12 -13.16
C ASP A 320 -2.84 6.99 -14.14
N TYR A 321 -2.50 6.92 -15.42
CA TYR A 321 -3.07 7.79 -16.47
C TYR A 321 -3.65 6.96 -17.61
N PRO A 322 -4.73 7.43 -18.29
CA PRO A 322 -5.23 6.74 -19.47
C PRO A 322 -4.18 6.64 -20.59
N GLU A 323 -3.98 5.44 -21.14
CA GLU A 323 -3.13 5.23 -22.31
C GLU A 323 -3.66 4.04 -23.12
N GLY A 324 -4.04 4.29 -24.38
CA GLY A 324 -4.73 3.30 -25.21
C GLY A 324 -6.04 2.81 -24.55
N ASP A 325 -6.23 1.50 -24.53
CA ASP A 325 -7.40 0.85 -23.91
C ASP A 325 -7.24 0.62 -22.39
N GLY A 326 -6.05 0.90 -21.83
CA GLY A 326 -5.72 0.63 -20.43
C GLY A 326 -5.24 1.87 -19.67
N LEU A 327 -4.48 1.62 -18.60
CA LEU A 327 -3.78 2.63 -17.82
C LEU A 327 -2.26 2.49 -17.96
N CYS A 328 -1.59 3.63 -17.93
CA CYS A 328 -0.16 3.78 -17.79
C CYS A 328 0.19 4.14 -16.34
N ARG A 329 0.91 3.25 -15.64
CA ARG A 329 1.46 3.54 -14.32
C ARG A 329 2.77 4.31 -14.43
N VAL A 330 2.81 5.49 -13.85
CA VAL A 330 3.96 6.39 -13.93
C VAL A 330 4.76 6.37 -12.64
N TYR A 331 6.06 6.20 -12.80
CA TYR A 331 7.04 6.22 -11.73
C TYR A 331 7.97 7.42 -11.87
N GLY A 332 8.59 7.85 -10.78
CA GLY A 332 9.53 8.96 -10.73
C GLY A 332 10.89 8.55 -10.18
N TYR A 333 11.92 9.23 -10.67
CA TYR A 333 13.29 9.15 -10.15
C TYR A 333 14.01 10.49 -10.33
N THR A 334 14.63 10.97 -9.26
CA THR A 334 15.47 12.17 -9.27
C THR A 334 16.94 11.77 -9.28
N PHE A 335 17.66 12.26 -10.27
CA PHE A 335 19.10 12.04 -10.40
C PHE A 335 19.85 12.87 -9.37
N ASN A 336 20.92 12.29 -8.82
CA ASN A 336 21.93 13.08 -8.11
C ASN A 336 22.86 13.79 -9.11
N ASP A 337 23.73 14.66 -8.60
CA ASP A 337 24.64 15.47 -9.42
C ASP A 337 25.58 14.65 -10.31
N ASN A 338 25.89 13.42 -9.88
CA ASN A 338 26.77 12.49 -10.60
C ASN A 338 26.06 11.84 -11.81
N GLY A 339 24.74 11.67 -11.73
CA GLY A 339 23.94 10.94 -12.72
C GLY A 339 24.47 9.52 -12.98
N PHE A 340 24.15 8.98 -14.16
CA PHE A 340 24.71 7.71 -14.64
C PHE A 340 25.82 7.98 -15.67
N PRO A 341 26.93 7.23 -15.65
CA PRO A 341 28.07 7.42 -16.55
C PRO A 341 27.82 6.79 -17.95
N VAL A 342 26.70 7.12 -18.58
CA VAL A 342 26.26 6.59 -19.88
C VAL A 342 25.74 7.69 -20.79
N GLY A 343 25.81 7.44 -22.11
CA GLY A 343 25.11 8.28 -23.09
C GLY A 343 23.62 7.95 -23.12
N TYR A 344 22.78 8.95 -22.86
CA TYR A 344 21.32 8.82 -22.92
C TYR A 344 20.83 8.96 -24.37
N ARG A 345 19.91 8.10 -24.79
CA ARG A 345 19.24 8.19 -26.09
C ARG A 345 17.94 8.96 -25.93
N GLY A 346 18.02 10.29 -26.03
CA GLY A 346 16.91 11.21 -25.82
C GLY A 346 17.43 12.59 -25.40
N SER A 347 16.52 13.43 -24.93
CA SER A 347 16.79 14.85 -24.69
C SER A 347 16.38 15.23 -23.27
N TRP A 348 17.29 15.88 -22.54
CA TRP A 348 16.96 16.60 -21.32
C TRP A 348 16.43 17.97 -21.71
N LEU A 349 15.19 18.26 -21.32
CA LEU A 349 14.55 19.53 -21.61
C LEU A 349 14.27 20.26 -20.29
N PRO A 350 14.65 21.55 -20.18
CA PRO A 350 14.22 22.35 -19.06
C PRO A 350 12.69 22.41 -19.00
N LEU A 351 12.10 22.28 -17.81
CA LEU A 351 10.65 22.11 -17.65
C LEU A 351 9.86 23.27 -18.30
N SER A 352 10.38 24.50 -18.23
CA SER A 352 9.78 25.68 -18.86
C SER A 352 9.79 25.65 -20.40
N GLN A 353 10.62 24.80 -21.00
CA GLN A 353 10.87 24.71 -22.44
C GLN A 353 10.27 23.45 -23.07
N VAL A 354 9.56 22.60 -22.31
CA VAL A 354 8.94 21.40 -22.85
C VAL A 354 7.80 21.78 -23.81
N PRO A 355 7.87 21.42 -25.10
CA PRO A 355 6.84 21.77 -26.08
C PRO A 355 5.62 20.87 -25.93
N ALA A 356 4.58 21.36 -25.27
CA ALA A 356 3.37 20.59 -24.93
C ALA A 356 2.65 19.99 -26.15
N GLU A 357 2.74 20.64 -27.31
CA GLU A 357 2.21 20.16 -28.58
C GLU A 357 2.90 18.88 -29.06
N ARG A 358 4.17 18.67 -28.72
CA ARG A 358 4.95 17.49 -29.11
C ARG A 358 4.79 16.30 -28.15
N LEU A 359 4.18 16.48 -26.98
CA LEU A 359 3.99 15.38 -26.03
C LEU A 359 3.01 14.34 -26.57
N CYS A 360 3.34 13.06 -26.50
CA CYS A 360 2.52 11.99 -27.06
C CYS A 360 1.21 11.79 -26.28
N SER A 361 1.27 11.77 -24.95
CA SER A 361 0.15 11.34 -24.10
C SER A 361 -0.61 12.49 -23.41
N LYS A 362 -0.08 13.72 -23.49
CA LYS A 362 -0.63 14.98 -22.94
C LYS A 362 -0.72 15.06 -21.41
N TRP A 363 -0.57 13.97 -20.68
CA TRP A 363 -0.53 13.94 -19.21
C TRP A 363 0.90 14.05 -18.63
N GLU A 364 1.95 14.01 -19.44
CA GLU A 364 3.34 13.92 -18.96
C GLU A 364 3.73 15.10 -18.06
N ILE A 365 3.30 16.32 -18.40
CA ILE A 365 3.56 17.52 -17.59
C ILE A 365 2.84 17.45 -16.25
N GLU A 366 1.63 16.87 -16.21
CA GLU A 366 0.91 16.66 -14.96
C GLU A 366 1.66 15.69 -14.06
N ALA A 367 2.14 14.57 -14.61
CA ALA A 367 2.97 13.62 -13.88
C ALA A 367 4.27 14.25 -13.35
N VAL A 368 4.93 15.09 -14.15
CA VAL A 368 6.12 15.83 -13.69
C VAL A 368 5.77 16.79 -12.56
N ARG A 369 4.68 17.56 -12.68
CA ARG A 369 4.24 18.48 -11.62
C ARG A 369 3.92 17.73 -10.32
N LEU A 370 3.27 16.57 -10.42
CA LEU A 370 2.93 15.74 -9.27
C LEU A 370 4.18 15.10 -8.63
N TRP A 371 5.21 14.80 -9.41
CA TRP A 371 6.51 14.36 -8.90
C TRP A 371 7.22 15.46 -8.11
N LEU A 372 7.15 16.69 -8.60
CA LEU A 372 7.83 17.86 -8.01
C LEU A 372 7.04 18.55 -6.89
N ASP A 373 5.77 18.18 -6.69
CA ASP A 373 4.93 18.77 -5.65
C ASP A 373 5.41 18.32 -4.25
N PRO A 374 5.93 19.26 -3.43
CA PRO A 374 6.47 18.94 -2.12
C PRO A 374 5.41 18.50 -1.12
N LYS A 375 4.12 18.62 -1.45
CA LYS A 375 3.03 18.07 -0.64
C LYS A 375 3.14 16.54 -0.53
N PHE A 376 3.63 15.87 -1.56
CA PHE A 376 3.69 14.40 -1.58
C PHE A 376 5.04 13.89 -1.07
N ILE A 377 4.98 13.13 0.03
CA ILE A 377 6.15 12.53 0.65
C ILE A 377 6.22 11.06 0.24
N ARG A 378 7.29 10.71 -0.47
CA ARG A 378 7.43 9.43 -1.18
C ARG A 378 8.48 8.54 -0.55
N GLY A 379 8.27 7.24 -0.63
CA GLY A 379 9.29 6.24 -0.29
C GLY A 379 9.97 5.69 -1.53
N LYS A 380 11.08 4.98 -1.34
CA LYS A 380 11.76 4.23 -2.41
C LYS A 380 11.09 2.88 -2.61
N GLY A 381 10.43 2.69 -3.76
CA GLY A 381 9.83 1.43 -4.17
C GLY A 381 10.83 0.52 -4.86
N LEU A 382 10.66 -0.78 -4.67
CA LEU A 382 11.56 -1.81 -5.21
C LEU A 382 10.74 -2.87 -5.95
N SER A 383 11.35 -3.53 -6.94
CA SER A 383 10.77 -4.75 -7.54
C SER A 383 10.72 -5.90 -6.52
N GLN A 384 9.87 -6.89 -6.76
CA GLN A 384 9.79 -8.06 -5.91
C GLN A 384 11.11 -8.85 -5.90
N ALA A 385 11.78 -9.00 -7.05
CA ALA A 385 13.09 -9.66 -7.10
C ALA A 385 14.17 -8.88 -6.33
N ALA A 386 14.22 -7.55 -6.45
CA ALA A 386 15.16 -6.74 -5.68
C ALA A 386 14.93 -6.90 -4.16
N CYS A 387 13.66 -6.89 -3.72
CA CYS A 387 13.33 -7.08 -2.31
C CYS A 387 13.62 -8.48 -1.76
N ARG A 388 13.60 -9.52 -2.60
CA ARG A 388 14.06 -10.86 -2.20
C ARG A 388 15.54 -10.87 -1.82
N VAL A 389 16.35 -10.02 -2.44
CA VAL A 389 17.78 -9.88 -2.15
C VAL A 389 17.96 -9.02 -0.90
N ASP A 390 17.45 -7.80 -0.93
CA ASP A 390 17.49 -6.87 0.20
C ASP A 390 16.33 -5.87 0.13
N GLN A 391 15.35 -6.03 1.03
CA GLN A 391 14.23 -5.10 1.12
C GLN A 391 14.59 -3.73 1.70
N PHE A 392 15.76 -3.56 2.31
CA PHE A 392 16.22 -2.33 2.96
C PHE A 392 17.42 -1.70 2.24
N ALA A 393 17.73 -2.16 1.03
CA ALA A 393 18.68 -1.47 0.18
C ALA A 393 18.19 -0.05 -0.13
N TYR A 394 19.09 0.92 -0.02
CA TYR A 394 18.93 2.35 -0.36
C TYR A 394 18.10 3.26 0.53
#